data_AF-K3WYL8-F1
#
_entry.id   AF-K3WYL8-F1
#
_cell.length_a   1.000
_cell.length_b   1.000
_cell.length_c   1.000
_cell.angle_alpha   90.00
_cell.angle_beta   90.00
_cell.angle_gamma   90.00
#
_symmetry.space_group_name_H-M   'P 1'
#
loop_
_entity.id
_entity.type
_entity.pdbx_description
1 polymer ?
#
loop_
_entity_poly.entity_id
_entity_poly.type
_entity_poly.pdbx_seq_one_letter_code
_entity_poly.pdbx_strand_id
1 'polypeptide(L)'
;MGHIFVMVLIVGVFTIVPHEVNKLNNLAKQSYEWDKDYYPKHNSSGHVIVSGYALTTDAALDFLQEFYHTSRGTINLDVVFLSDSFPAADLVRALSMEKYRQRTCYLRGSLANSQDQSRAQMENATAVFLISNKSHHQDSKHHDAVTILHTLSVRNFSDSHGNHLDIYVQLSSREEEFETTADFLGAITTRTSALKSMILARSALCPGASTLILNLLHSPDIAEYSKRNKWSKVWIQEIFPIIFSERFQFEKYEEVARN
;
A
#
# COMPACT_ATOMS: atom_id res chain seq x y z
N MET A 1 54.40 22.62 -34.81
CA MET A 1 54.08 21.46 -33.93
C MET A 1 52.93 21.74 -32.97
N GLY A 2 52.93 22.84 -32.19
CA GLY A 2 51.84 23.15 -31.24
C GLY A 2 50.44 23.30 -31.88
N HIS A 3 50.33 23.92 -33.07
CA HIS A 3 49.04 24.08 -33.75
C HIS A 3 48.39 22.76 -34.20
N ILE A 4 49.19 21.76 -34.59
CA ILE A 4 48.70 20.43 -34.99
C ILE A 4 48.20 19.67 -33.75
N PHE A 5 48.92 19.78 -32.63
CA PHE A 5 48.50 19.20 -31.35
C PHE A 5 47.17 19.79 -30.88
N VAL A 6 47.02 21.12 -30.96
CA VAL A 6 45.76 21.80 -30.62
C VAL A 6 44.63 21.36 -31.56
N MET A 7 44.89 21.22 -32.86
CA MET A 7 43.87 20.79 -33.83
C MET A 7 43.39 19.35 -33.54
N VAL A 8 44.31 18.43 -33.24
CA VAL A 8 43.97 17.04 -32.87
C VAL A 8 43.22 17.00 -31.54
N LEU A 9 43.61 17.82 -30.56
CA LEU A 9 42.94 17.90 -29.26
C LEU A 9 41.52 18.44 -29.40
N ILE A 10 41.31 19.48 -30.23
CA ILE A 10 39.96 20.01 -30.51
C ILE A 10 39.10 18.92 -31.16
N VAL A 11 39.60 18.24 -32.19
CA VAL A 11 38.85 17.15 -32.84
C VAL A 11 38.54 16.01 -31.86
N GLY A 12 39.48 15.64 -30.99
CA GLY A 12 39.28 14.64 -29.95
C GLY A 12 38.19 15.04 -28.94
N VAL A 13 38.22 16.28 -28.44
CA VAL A 13 37.20 16.79 -27.51
C VAL A 13 35.82 16.83 -28.17
N PHE A 14 35.72 17.33 -29.40
CA PHE A 14 34.45 17.42 -30.14
C PHE A 14 33.86 16.05 -30.54
N THR A 15 34.64 14.98 -30.50
CA THR A 15 34.16 13.62 -30.81
C THR A 15 33.85 12.82 -29.54
N ILE A 16 34.73 12.88 -28.55
CA ILE A 16 34.60 12.10 -27.30
C ILE A 16 33.53 12.70 -26.38
N VAL A 17 33.49 14.02 -26.21
CA VAL A 17 32.56 14.65 -25.27
C VAL A 17 31.10 14.42 -25.67
N PRO A 18 30.68 14.63 -26.94
CA PRO A 18 29.30 14.32 -27.32
C PRO A 18 28.95 12.84 -27.20
N HIS A 19 29.92 11.94 -27.41
CA HIS A 19 29.70 10.50 -27.25
C HIS A 19 29.40 10.13 -25.79
N GLU A 20 30.22 10.58 -24.85
CA GLU A 20 30.01 10.32 -23.42
C GLU A 20 28.75 11.01 -22.88
N VAL A 21 28.49 12.26 -23.31
CA VAL A 21 27.24 12.96 -22.96
C VAL A 21 26.01 12.23 -23.50
N ASN A 22 26.06 11.70 -24.73
CA ASN A 22 24.96 10.90 -25.29
C ASN A 22 24.78 9.59 -24.54
N LYS A 23 25.87 8.91 -24.14
CA LYS A 23 25.80 7.68 -23.34
C LYS A 23 25.19 7.96 -21.97
N LEU A 24 25.64 9.02 -21.28
CA LEU A 24 25.07 9.46 -20.01
C LEU A 24 23.60 9.88 -20.15
N ASN A 25 23.23 10.58 -21.22
CA ASN A 25 21.85 10.96 -21.50
C ASN A 25 20.97 9.73 -21.78
N ASN A 26 21.49 8.72 -22.50
CA ASN A 26 20.77 7.49 -22.77
C ASN A 26 20.60 6.65 -21.49
N LEU A 27 21.61 6.59 -20.62
CA LEU A 27 21.51 5.94 -19.31
C LEU A 27 20.58 6.70 -18.36
N ALA A 28 20.61 8.03 -18.37
CA ALA A 28 19.70 8.87 -17.60
C ALA A 28 18.24 8.73 -18.07
N LYS A 29 18.01 8.56 -19.38
CA LYS A 29 16.68 8.24 -19.93
C LYS A 29 16.20 6.83 -19.59
N GLN A 30 17.13 5.91 -19.30
CA GLN A 30 16.81 4.55 -18.86
C GLN A 30 16.55 4.45 -17.35
N SER A 31 17.11 5.37 -16.54
CA SER A 31 16.81 5.46 -15.11
C SER A 31 15.54 6.27 -14.90
N TYR A 32 14.40 5.58 -14.87
CA TYR A 32 13.15 6.21 -14.48
C TYR A 32 13.20 6.58 -12.99
N GLU A 33 12.44 7.59 -12.57
CA GLU A 33 12.33 7.99 -11.16
C GLU A 33 11.91 6.82 -10.26
N TRP A 34 11.14 5.87 -10.81
CA TRP A 34 10.65 4.66 -10.14
C TRP A 34 11.69 3.54 -10.01
N ASP A 35 12.84 3.64 -10.67
CA ASP A 35 13.93 2.67 -10.58
C ASP A 35 14.94 3.01 -9.46
N LYS A 36 14.71 4.12 -8.75
CA LYS A 36 15.55 4.54 -7.62
C LYS A 36 15.20 3.80 -6.34
N ASP A 37 16.00 4.02 -5.30
CA ASP A 37 15.78 3.49 -3.97
C ASP A 37 14.84 4.41 -3.19
N TYR A 38 14.06 3.84 -2.28
CA TYR A 38 13.30 4.63 -1.32
C TYR A 38 14.24 5.20 -0.27
N TYR A 39 14.03 6.48 0.04
CA TYR A 39 14.68 7.17 1.15
C TYR A 39 13.60 7.79 2.05
N PRO A 40 13.70 7.64 3.38
CA PRO A 40 12.77 8.27 4.31
C PRO A 40 12.64 9.76 4.08
N LYS A 41 11.41 10.26 4.00
CA LYS A 41 11.16 11.69 3.79
C LYS A 41 11.32 12.46 5.10
N HIS A 42 11.57 13.77 5.00
CA HIS A 42 11.76 14.64 6.16
C HIS A 42 10.51 14.60 7.06
N ASN A 43 10.66 14.20 8.32
CA ASN A 43 9.62 13.95 9.34
C ASN A 43 8.90 12.58 9.29
N SER A 44 9.36 11.64 8.47
CA SER A 44 8.84 10.28 8.45
C SER A 44 9.31 9.48 9.67
N SER A 45 8.39 8.86 10.40
CA SER A 45 8.70 7.95 11.52
C SER A 45 8.94 6.51 11.06
N GLY A 46 8.78 6.22 9.76
CA GLY A 46 8.83 4.89 9.17
C GLY A 46 8.01 4.84 7.89
N HIS A 47 7.83 3.64 7.33
CA HIS A 47 7.03 3.50 6.11
C HIS A 47 6.30 2.17 6.06
N VAL A 48 5.24 2.14 5.27
CA VAL A 48 4.54 0.91 4.90
C VAL A 48 4.74 0.66 3.42
N ILE A 49 4.88 -0.61 3.06
CA ILE A 49 5.00 -1.03 1.66
C ILE A 49 3.65 -1.54 1.20
N VAL A 50 3.17 -1.06 0.06
CA VAL A 50 1.93 -1.51 -0.56
C VAL A 50 2.27 -2.12 -1.91
N SER A 51 1.93 -3.39 -2.09
CA SER A 51 2.16 -4.13 -3.32
C SER A 51 0.92 -4.93 -3.66
N GLY A 52 0.79 -5.30 -4.93
CA GLY A 52 -0.33 -6.12 -5.39
C GLY A 52 -0.06 -6.60 -6.80
N TYR A 53 -0.68 -7.72 -7.17
CA TYR A 53 -0.68 -8.15 -8.56
C TYR A 53 -1.50 -7.15 -9.39
N ALA A 54 -0.83 -6.47 -10.33
CA ALA A 54 -1.43 -5.41 -11.17
C ALA A 54 -2.16 -4.32 -10.34
N LEU A 55 -1.39 -3.60 -9.51
CA LEU A 55 -1.89 -2.50 -8.68
C LEU A 55 -2.62 -1.44 -9.53
N THR A 56 -3.91 -1.22 -9.25
CA THR A 56 -4.72 -0.20 -9.94
C THR A 56 -4.68 1.13 -9.22
N THR A 57 -4.89 2.21 -9.99
CA THR A 57 -5.00 3.57 -9.44
C THR A 57 -6.08 3.67 -8.37
N ASP A 58 -7.24 3.05 -8.59
CA ASP A 58 -8.37 3.10 -7.66
C ASP A 58 -8.02 2.41 -6.33
N ALA A 59 -7.40 1.23 -6.38
CA ALA A 59 -7.01 0.51 -5.16
C ALA A 59 -5.95 1.29 -4.36
N ALA A 60 -4.98 1.92 -5.05
CA ALA A 60 -3.98 2.76 -4.41
C ALA A 60 -4.61 4.02 -3.79
N LEU A 61 -5.56 4.67 -4.48
CA LEU A 61 -6.26 5.84 -3.97
C LEU A 61 -7.18 5.51 -2.78
N ASP A 62 -7.96 4.43 -2.87
CA ASP A 62 -8.79 3.91 -1.78
C ASP A 62 -7.92 3.70 -0.53
N PHE A 63 -6.75 3.06 -0.70
CA PHE A 63 -5.80 2.85 0.38
C PHE A 63 -5.30 4.16 0.98
N LEU A 64 -4.84 5.11 0.16
CA LEU A 64 -4.31 6.40 0.66
C LEU A 64 -5.37 7.24 1.36
N GLN A 65 -6.61 7.19 0.89
CA GLN A 65 -7.72 7.92 1.50
C GLN A 65 -8.03 7.42 2.90
N GLU A 66 -8.10 6.09 3.09
CA GLU A 66 -8.33 5.49 4.40
C GLU A 66 -7.10 5.56 5.31
N PHE A 67 -5.92 5.29 4.77
CA PHE A 67 -4.67 5.27 5.54
C PHE A 67 -4.33 6.65 6.09
N TYR A 68 -4.52 7.72 5.31
CA TYR A 68 -4.30 9.10 5.77
C TYR A 68 -5.60 9.81 6.19
N HIS A 69 -6.64 9.06 6.55
CA HIS A 69 -7.90 9.66 6.98
C HIS A 69 -7.72 10.44 8.30
N THR A 70 -8.38 11.58 8.41
CA THR A 70 -8.24 12.47 9.58
C THR A 70 -8.69 11.84 10.90
N SER A 71 -9.62 10.87 10.85
CA SER A 71 -10.06 10.13 12.04
C SER A 71 -8.98 9.24 12.65
N ARG A 72 -7.93 8.90 11.89
CA ARG A 72 -6.79 8.09 12.36
C ARG A 72 -5.73 8.92 13.10
N GLY A 73 -5.91 10.24 13.19
CA GLY A 73 -4.94 11.14 13.81
C GLY A 73 -3.76 11.48 12.90
N THR A 74 -2.64 11.90 13.50
CA THR A 74 -1.45 12.30 12.73
C THR A 74 -0.59 11.08 12.42
N ILE A 75 -0.78 10.52 11.22
CA ILE A 75 0.08 9.45 10.71
C ILE A 75 1.30 10.07 10.03
N ASN A 76 2.48 9.73 10.53
CA ASN A 76 3.80 10.17 10.03
C ASN A 76 4.56 9.01 9.33
N LEU A 77 3.84 8.02 8.82
CA LEU A 77 4.41 6.95 8.01
C LEU A 77 4.33 7.33 6.53
N ASP A 78 5.38 7.05 5.78
CA ASP A 78 5.34 7.10 4.32
C ASP A 78 4.66 5.85 3.74
N VAL A 79 4.11 5.96 2.53
CA VAL A 79 3.56 4.81 1.77
C VAL A 79 4.41 4.58 0.52
N VAL A 80 5.03 3.41 0.43
CA VAL A 80 5.86 2.99 -0.70
C VAL A 80 5.08 1.98 -1.53
N PHE A 81 4.65 2.37 -2.72
CA PHE A 81 4.04 1.45 -3.67
C PHE A 81 5.14 0.68 -4.41
N LEU A 82 5.06 -0.65 -4.45
CA LEU A 82 5.96 -1.51 -5.22
C LEU A 82 5.13 -2.36 -6.19
N SER A 83 5.41 -2.24 -7.49
CA SER A 83 4.77 -3.06 -8.53
C SER A 83 5.72 -3.28 -9.71
N ASP A 84 5.58 -4.41 -10.37
CA ASP A 84 6.34 -4.84 -11.54
C ASP A 84 6.05 -4.00 -12.80
N SER A 85 4.89 -3.36 -12.85
CA SER A 85 4.42 -2.55 -13.98
C SER A 85 4.84 -1.07 -13.86
N PHE A 86 4.74 -0.33 -14.97
CA PHE A 86 4.87 1.13 -14.91
C PHE A 86 3.62 1.73 -14.27
N PRO A 87 3.75 2.80 -13.47
CA PRO A 87 2.59 3.42 -12.85
C PRO A 87 1.70 4.04 -13.93
N ALA A 88 0.39 3.82 -13.82
CA ALA A 88 -0.58 4.47 -14.69
C ALA A 88 -0.46 6.00 -14.57
N ALA A 89 -0.69 6.72 -15.67
CA ALA A 89 -0.57 8.19 -15.69
C ALA A 89 -1.48 8.86 -14.62
N ASP A 90 -2.66 8.30 -14.39
CA ASP A 90 -3.58 8.77 -13.35
C ASP A 90 -3.04 8.57 -11.94
N LEU A 91 -2.35 7.45 -11.68
CA LEU A 91 -1.67 7.19 -10.41
C LEU A 91 -0.54 8.19 -10.19
N VAL A 92 0.31 8.42 -11.20
CA VAL A 92 1.39 9.43 -11.12
C VAL A 92 0.82 10.81 -10.80
N ARG A 93 -0.28 11.21 -11.46
CA ARG A 93 -0.97 12.48 -11.18
C ARG A 93 -1.51 12.54 -9.76
N ALA A 94 -2.10 11.45 -9.27
CA ALA A 94 -2.59 11.35 -7.90
C ALA A 94 -1.47 11.50 -6.86
N LEU A 95 -0.37 10.77 -7.03
CA LEU A 95 0.78 10.82 -6.12
C LEU A 95 1.49 12.19 -6.16
N SER A 96 1.33 12.95 -7.25
CA SER A 96 1.89 14.30 -7.39
C SER A 96 1.08 15.39 -6.66
N MET A 97 -0.13 15.09 -6.17
CA MET A 97 -0.93 16.04 -5.39
C MET A 97 -0.23 16.39 -4.08
N GLU A 98 -0.34 17.65 -3.64
CA GLU A 98 0.38 18.14 -2.44
C GLU A 98 0.13 17.30 -1.18
N LYS A 99 -1.09 16.75 -1.06
CA LYS A 99 -1.48 15.85 0.03
C LYS A 99 -0.61 14.58 0.12
N TYR A 100 -0.17 14.03 -1.01
CA TYR A 100 0.53 12.74 -1.09
C TYR A 100 2.01 12.87 -1.49
N ARG A 101 2.36 13.91 -2.25
CA ARG A 101 3.70 14.14 -2.82
C ARG A 101 4.84 14.00 -1.81
N GLN A 102 4.66 14.49 -0.59
CA GLN A 102 5.68 14.43 0.48
C GLN A 102 5.59 13.20 1.37
N ARG A 103 4.72 12.23 1.05
CA ARG A 103 4.44 11.04 1.89
C ARG A 103 4.34 9.74 1.10
N THR A 104 4.34 9.79 -0.24
CA THR A 104 4.24 8.60 -1.08
C THR A 104 5.43 8.45 -2.02
N CYS A 105 5.82 7.21 -2.29
CA CYS A 105 6.81 6.86 -3.31
C CYS A 105 6.27 5.70 -4.16
N TYR A 106 6.62 5.66 -5.44
CA TYR A 106 6.34 4.51 -6.29
C TYR A 106 7.66 3.94 -6.80
N LEU A 107 7.85 2.65 -6.58
CA LEU A 107 8.99 1.87 -7.01
C LEU A 107 8.53 0.82 -8.02
N ARG A 108 9.29 0.69 -9.11
CA ARG A 108 9.13 -0.40 -10.05
C ARG A 108 9.98 -1.58 -9.60
N GLY A 109 9.36 -2.73 -9.38
CA GLY A 109 10.01 -3.94 -8.88
C GLY A 109 9.01 -4.95 -8.31
N SER A 110 9.51 -6.09 -7.86
CA SER A 110 8.67 -7.14 -7.25
C SER A 110 9.15 -7.48 -5.85
N LEU A 111 8.20 -7.71 -4.93
CA LEU A 111 8.50 -8.24 -3.60
C LEU A 111 9.10 -9.64 -3.65
N ALA A 112 9.04 -10.36 -4.77
CA ALA A 112 9.72 -11.64 -4.92
C ALA A 112 11.25 -11.50 -5.06
N ASN A 113 11.74 -10.31 -5.43
CA ASN A 113 13.15 -10.04 -5.69
C ASN A 113 13.80 -9.34 -4.49
N SER A 114 14.86 -9.94 -3.92
CA SER A 114 15.56 -9.40 -2.75
C SER A 114 16.18 -8.02 -2.98
N GLN A 115 16.62 -7.72 -4.21
CA GLN A 115 17.12 -6.39 -4.56
C GLN A 115 16.02 -5.33 -4.40
N ASP A 116 14.81 -5.61 -4.89
CA ASP A 116 13.70 -4.66 -4.80
C ASP A 116 13.17 -4.54 -3.36
N GLN A 117 13.23 -5.61 -2.56
CA GLN A 117 12.95 -5.56 -1.11
C GLN A 117 13.92 -4.61 -0.38
N SER A 118 15.21 -4.66 -0.72
CA SER A 118 16.23 -3.76 -0.16
C SER A 118 16.04 -2.31 -0.63
N ARG A 119 15.74 -2.11 -1.93
CA ARG A 119 15.41 -0.78 -2.49
C ARG A 119 14.20 -0.14 -1.81
N ALA A 120 13.20 -0.95 -1.46
CA ALA A 120 12.03 -0.50 -0.71
C ALA A 120 12.32 -0.31 0.79
N GLN A 121 13.54 -0.56 1.27
CA GLN A 121 13.93 -0.54 2.68
C GLN A 121 13.05 -1.41 3.59
N MET A 122 12.66 -2.60 3.11
CA MET A 122 11.75 -3.51 3.82
C MET A 122 12.23 -3.87 5.24
N GLU A 123 13.53 -3.89 5.49
CA GLU A 123 14.10 -4.12 6.82
C GLU A 123 13.60 -3.09 7.86
N ASN A 124 13.36 -1.85 7.43
CA ASN A 124 12.86 -0.76 8.29
C ASN A 124 11.36 -0.47 8.08
N ALA A 125 10.66 -1.30 7.32
CA ALA A 125 9.23 -1.14 7.09
C ALA A 125 8.44 -1.52 8.35
N THR A 126 7.36 -0.79 8.63
CA THR A 126 6.44 -1.10 9.72
C THR A 126 5.49 -2.23 9.34
N ALA A 127 5.02 -2.25 8.10
CA ALA A 127 4.09 -3.26 7.60
C ALA A 127 4.15 -3.38 6.07
N VAL A 128 3.74 -4.54 5.56
CA VAL A 128 3.54 -4.80 4.13
C VAL A 128 2.08 -5.12 3.88
N PHE A 129 1.47 -4.39 2.96
CA PHE A 129 0.11 -4.61 2.48
C PHE A 129 0.16 -5.24 1.09
N LEU A 130 -0.39 -6.44 0.97
CA LEU A 130 -0.60 -7.16 -0.27
C LEU A 130 -2.07 -7.04 -0.69
N ILE A 131 -2.35 -6.07 -1.56
CA ILE A 131 -3.72 -5.74 -1.98
C ILE A 131 -4.09 -6.42 -3.30
N SER A 132 -5.32 -6.93 -3.35
CA SER A 132 -5.85 -7.63 -4.53
C SER A 132 -6.53 -6.65 -5.48
N ASN A 133 -6.36 -6.85 -6.79
CA ASN A 133 -7.11 -6.10 -7.78
C ASN A 133 -8.58 -6.57 -7.87
N LYS A 134 -9.52 -5.62 -7.73
CA LYS A 134 -10.97 -5.86 -7.76
C LYS A 134 -11.52 -6.10 -9.19
N SER A 135 -10.80 -5.71 -10.25
CA SER A 135 -11.35 -5.65 -11.62
C SER A 135 -11.26 -6.95 -12.42
N HIS A 136 -10.46 -7.93 -12.00
CA HIS A 136 -10.21 -9.16 -12.77
C HIS A 136 -10.70 -10.41 -12.03
N HIS A 137 -11.98 -10.72 -12.18
CA HIS A 137 -12.59 -11.90 -11.55
C HIS A 137 -12.21 -13.24 -12.19
N GLN A 138 -11.82 -13.24 -13.48
CA GLN A 138 -11.56 -14.49 -14.23
C GLN A 138 -10.29 -15.21 -13.75
N ASP A 139 -9.27 -14.48 -13.28
CA ASP A 139 -7.97 -15.04 -12.90
C ASP A 139 -7.68 -14.95 -11.39
N SER A 140 -8.74 -14.79 -10.59
CA SER A 140 -8.65 -14.58 -9.13
C SER A 140 -7.80 -15.63 -8.40
N LYS A 141 -7.85 -16.90 -8.81
CA LYS A 141 -7.00 -17.96 -8.22
C LYS A 141 -5.51 -17.77 -8.52
N HIS A 142 -5.20 -17.37 -9.75
CA HIS A 142 -3.81 -17.12 -10.15
C HIS A 142 -3.25 -15.91 -9.40
N HIS A 143 -4.05 -14.84 -9.28
CA HIS A 143 -3.66 -13.64 -8.53
C HIS A 143 -3.44 -13.94 -7.06
N ASP A 144 -4.32 -14.72 -6.44
CA ASP A 144 -4.17 -15.12 -5.05
C ASP A 144 -2.94 -16.03 -4.87
N ALA A 145 -2.68 -16.97 -5.78
CA ALA A 145 -1.46 -17.79 -5.74
C ALA A 145 -0.18 -16.94 -5.81
N VAL A 146 -0.12 -15.95 -6.71
CA VAL A 146 1.01 -15.01 -6.79
C VAL A 146 1.11 -14.17 -5.51
N THR A 147 -0.02 -13.75 -4.95
CA THR A 147 -0.07 -13.01 -3.68
C THR A 147 0.52 -13.83 -2.53
N ILE A 148 0.17 -15.11 -2.43
CA ILE A 148 0.75 -16.03 -1.43
C ILE A 148 2.26 -16.21 -1.63
N LEU A 149 2.73 -16.28 -2.89
CA LEU A 149 4.18 -16.34 -3.16
C LEU A 149 4.89 -15.04 -2.72
N HIS A 150 4.27 -13.88 -2.91
CA HIS A 150 4.81 -12.62 -2.39
C HIS A 150 4.80 -12.60 -0.85
N THR A 151 3.72 -13.08 -0.21
CA THR A 151 3.65 -13.24 1.26
C THR A 151 4.80 -14.10 1.78
N LEU A 152 5.05 -15.25 1.13
CA LEU A 152 6.16 -16.15 1.47
C LEU A 152 7.51 -15.45 1.31
N SER A 153 7.71 -14.68 0.24
CA SER A 153 8.97 -13.95 0.02
C SER A 153 9.22 -12.89 1.09
N VAL A 154 8.19 -12.11 1.45
CA VAL A 154 8.24 -11.12 2.52
C VAL A 154 8.52 -11.80 3.86
N ARG A 155 7.86 -12.93 4.13
CA ARG A 155 8.06 -13.69 5.36
C ARG A 155 9.49 -14.23 5.48
N ASN A 156 10.02 -14.80 4.41
CA ASN A 156 11.41 -15.28 4.36
C ASN A 156 12.41 -14.14 4.57
N PHE A 157 12.14 -12.95 4.01
CA PHE A 157 12.96 -11.76 4.23
C PHE A 157 12.93 -11.34 5.71
N SER A 158 11.75 -11.27 6.31
CA SER A 158 11.56 -10.95 7.74
C SER A 158 12.32 -11.92 8.64
N ASP A 159 12.19 -13.22 8.40
CA ASP A 159 12.81 -14.28 9.21
C ASP A 159 14.34 -14.30 9.06
N SER A 160 14.87 -14.01 7.87
CA SER A 160 16.33 -13.95 7.64
C SER A 160 17.00 -12.74 8.27
N HIS A 161 16.30 -11.61 8.39
CA HIS A 161 16.83 -10.39 9.01
C HIS A 161 16.46 -10.27 10.50
N GLY A 162 15.66 -11.21 11.03
CA GLY A 162 15.20 -11.18 12.42
C GLY A 162 14.27 -10.02 12.75
N ASN A 163 13.66 -9.40 11.74
CA ASN A 163 12.70 -8.32 11.91
C ASN A 163 11.29 -8.90 12.13
N HIS A 164 10.46 -8.23 12.92
CA HIS A 164 9.04 -8.53 13.03
C HIS A 164 8.25 -7.56 12.15
N LEU A 165 7.82 -8.05 10.99
CA LEU A 165 7.09 -7.28 10.00
C LEU A 165 5.64 -7.74 9.93
N ASP A 166 4.70 -6.82 10.13
CA ASP A 166 3.27 -7.12 9.97
C ASP A 166 2.93 -7.26 8.48
N ILE A 167 2.33 -8.39 8.11
CA ILE A 167 1.95 -8.68 6.72
C ILE A 167 0.43 -8.75 6.63
N TYR A 168 -0.17 -7.84 5.87
CA TYR A 168 -1.62 -7.80 5.62
C TYR A 168 -1.90 -8.27 4.20
N VAL A 169 -2.75 -9.29 4.05
CA VAL A 169 -3.01 -9.92 2.75
C VAL A 169 -4.49 -9.83 2.41
N GLN A 170 -4.80 -9.33 1.23
CA GLN A 170 -6.14 -9.36 0.68
C GLN A 170 -6.24 -10.46 -0.38
N LEU A 171 -7.18 -11.39 -0.19
CA LEU A 171 -7.47 -12.47 -1.12
C LEU A 171 -8.81 -12.24 -1.82
N SER A 172 -8.89 -12.65 -3.09
CA SER A 172 -10.04 -12.44 -3.95
C SER A 172 -10.82 -13.73 -4.26
N SER A 173 -10.13 -14.87 -4.25
CA SER A 173 -10.66 -16.20 -4.53
C SER A 173 -11.62 -16.65 -3.45
N ARG A 174 -12.44 -17.66 -3.78
CA ARG A 174 -13.30 -18.35 -2.81
C ARG A 174 -12.60 -19.52 -2.13
N GLU A 175 -11.38 -19.85 -2.55
CA GLU A 175 -10.62 -20.97 -2.00
C GLU A 175 -10.11 -20.64 -0.60
N GLU A 176 -10.38 -21.54 0.34
CA GLU A 176 -9.95 -21.41 1.72
C GLU A 176 -8.47 -21.76 1.90
N GLU A 177 -7.93 -22.63 1.04
CA GLU A 177 -6.54 -23.08 1.07
C GLU A 177 -5.54 -21.93 1.05
N PHE A 178 -5.81 -20.89 0.25
CA PHE A 178 -4.95 -19.69 0.23
C PHE A 178 -5.00 -18.90 1.53
N GLU A 179 -6.16 -18.79 2.18
CA GLU A 179 -6.28 -18.12 3.49
C GLU A 179 -5.50 -18.90 4.55
N THR A 180 -5.73 -20.21 4.64
CA THR A 180 -5.00 -21.08 5.58
C THR A 180 -3.48 -21.02 5.37
N THR A 181 -3.04 -20.93 4.12
CA THR A 181 -1.61 -20.81 3.79
C THR A 181 -1.04 -19.46 4.22
N ALA A 182 -1.76 -18.36 3.96
CA ALA A 182 -1.34 -17.03 4.42
C ALA A 182 -1.28 -16.94 5.95
N ASP A 183 -2.27 -17.52 6.64
CA ASP A 183 -2.32 -17.54 8.10
C ASP A 183 -1.18 -18.38 8.69
N PHE A 184 -0.82 -19.50 8.03
CA PHE A 184 0.37 -20.29 8.39
C PHE A 184 1.67 -19.50 8.25
N LEU A 185 1.75 -18.57 7.29
CA LEU A 185 2.88 -17.64 7.13
C LEU A 185 2.87 -16.49 8.14
N GLY A 186 1.88 -16.45 9.05
CA GLY A 186 1.74 -15.39 10.05
C GLY A 186 1.20 -14.08 9.48
N ALA A 187 0.59 -14.11 8.29
CA ALA A 187 -0.06 -12.94 7.70
C ALA A 187 -1.48 -12.75 8.23
N ILE A 188 -1.92 -11.51 8.34
CA ILE A 188 -3.29 -11.14 8.67
C ILE A 188 -4.09 -11.10 7.36
N THR A 189 -4.91 -12.12 7.14
CA THR A 189 -5.59 -12.33 5.86
C THR A 189 -7.02 -11.79 5.88
N THR A 190 -7.44 -11.16 4.78
CA THR A 190 -8.83 -10.76 4.53
C THR A 190 -9.29 -11.31 3.19
N ARG A 191 -10.16 -12.34 3.22
CA ARG A 191 -10.80 -12.87 2.01
C ARG A 191 -12.02 -12.04 1.62
N THR A 192 -11.86 -11.24 0.57
CA THR A 192 -12.89 -10.32 0.07
C THR A 192 -14.18 -11.04 -0.35
N SER A 193 -14.07 -12.22 -0.95
CA SER A 193 -15.22 -13.00 -1.43
C SER A 193 -16.08 -13.56 -0.28
N ALA A 194 -15.44 -14.03 0.80
CA ALA A 194 -16.12 -14.50 2.01
C ALA A 194 -16.74 -13.32 2.78
N LEU A 195 -16.00 -12.22 2.94
CA LEU A 195 -16.52 -11.01 3.60
C LEU A 195 -17.78 -10.48 2.89
N LYS A 196 -17.76 -10.40 1.56
CA LYS A 196 -18.94 -10.03 0.76
C LYS A 196 -20.12 -10.96 0.99
N SER A 197 -19.89 -12.27 0.91
CA SER A 197 -20.94 -13.29 1.12
C SER A 197 -21.51 -13.23 2.53
N MET A 198 -20.67 -13.01 3.54
CA MET A 198 -21.08 -12.88 4.95
C MET A 198 -21.93 -11.64 5.17
N ILE A 199 -21.54 -10.49 4.64
CA ILE A 199 -22.31 -9.25 4.73
C ILE A 199 -23.68 -9.41 4.06
N LEU A 200 -23.74 -10.07 2.89
CA LEU A 200 -25.00 -10.34 2.20
C LEU A 200 -25.89 -11.31 2.99
N ALA A 201 -25.32 -12.38 3.55
CA ALA A 201 -26.06 -13.33 4.39
C ALA A 201 -26.64 -12.64 5.64
N ARG A 202 -25.91 -11.72 6.28
CA ARG A 202 -26.41 -10.92 7.40
C ARG A 202 -27.53 -9.98 6.97
N SER A 203 -27.43 -9.38 5.79
CA SER A 203 -28.48 -8.53 5.23
C SER A 203 -29.77 -9.29 4.93
N ALA A 204 -29.71 -10.60 4.68
CA ALA A 204 -30.89 -11.44 4.50
C ALA A 204 -31.63 -11.71 5.83
N LEU A 205 -30.90 -11.74 6.96
CA LEU A 205 -31.48 -11.92 8.29
C LEU A 205 -32.00 -10.61 8.88
N CYS A 206 -31.26 -9.51 8.69
CA CYS A 206 -31.60 -8.20 9.22
C CYS A 206 -31.48 -7.14 8.10
N PRO A 207 -32.61 -6.55 7.66
CA PRO A 207 -32.60 -5.48 6.68
C PRO A 207 -31.73 -4.31 7.13
N GLY A 208 -30.83 -3.84 6.25
CA GLY A 208 -29.93 -2.73 6.53
C GLY A 208 -28.65 -3.10 7.28
N ALA A 209 -28.45 -4.36 7.68
CA ALA A 209 -27.22 -4.81 8.33
C ALA A 209 -25.97 -4.61 7.44
N SER A 210 -26.10 -4.80 6.13
CA SER A 210 -25.01 -4.54 5.18
C SER A 210 -24.57 -3.09 5.17
N THR A 211 -25.52 -2.16 5.07
CA THR A 211 -25.25 -0.72 5.13
C THR A 211 -24.62 -0.32 6.46
N LEU A 212 -25.13 -0.85 7.58
CA LEU A 212 -24.56 -0.58 8.90
C LEU A 212 -23.09 -1.04 8.98
N ILE A 213 -22.81 -2.29 8.60
CA ILE A 213 -21.44 -2.85 8.65
C ILE A 213 -20.50 -2.04 7.75
N LEU A 214 -20.91 -1.72 6.52
CA LEU A 214 -20.08 -0.96 5.59
C LEU A 214 -19.80 0.46 6.09
N ASN A 215 -20.79 1.12 6.71
CA ASN A 215 -20.60 2.45 7.28
C ASN A 215 -19.68 2.44 8.51
N LEU A 216 -19.64 1.34 9.28
CA LEU A 216 -18.74 1.20 10.43
C LEU A 216 -17.28 0.94 10.02
N LEU A 217 -17.07 0.36 8.83
CA LEU A 217 -15.75 0.03 8.29
C LEU A 217 -15.12 1.18 7.49
N HIS A 218 -15.95 2.00 6.85
CA HIS A 218 -15.51 3.14 6.04
C HIS A 218 -15.39 4.39 6.91
N SER A 219 -14.34 5.18 6.69
CA SER A 219 -14.15 6.46 7.39
C SER A 219 -14.72 7.60 6.53
N PRO A 220 -15.86 8.22 6.88
CA PRO A 220 -16.46 9.26 6.05
C PRO A 220 -15.81 10.64 6.27
N ASP A 221 -15.66 11.43 5.20
CA ASP A 221 -15.24 12.82 5.31
C ASP A 221 -16.36 13.70 5.90
N ILE A 222 -16.26 13.96 7.20
CA ILE A 222 -17.22 14.75 7.98
C ILE A 222 -17.53 16.11 7.32
N ALA A 223 -16.57 16.72 6.61
CA ALA A 223 -16.77 18.01 5.95
C ALA A 223 -17.76 17.93 4.78
N GLU A 224 -17.70 16.86 3.99
CA GLU A 224 -18.63 16.61 2.88
C GLU A 224 -20.04 16.29 3.40
N TYR A 225 -20.13 15.54 4.50
CA TYR A 225 -21.40 15.18 5.14
C TYR A 225 -22.03 16.32 5.94
N SER A 226 -21.24 17.28 6.43
CA SER A 226 -21.75 18.46 7.15
C SER A 226 -22.72 19.29 6.30
N LYS A 227 -22.59 19.20 4.97
CA LYS A 227 -23.44 19.85 3.97
C LYS A 227 -24.74 19.09 3.69
N ARG A 228 -24.88 17.84 4.15
CA ARG A 228 -26.09 17.02 3.99
C ARG A 228 -27.08 17.23 5.16
N ASN A 229 -28.35 16.90 4.90
CA ASN A 229 -29.49 17.11 5.81
C ASN A 229 -29.28 16.51 7.22
N LYS A 230 -29.98 17.06 8.22
CA LYS A 230 -29.89 16.68 9.65
C LYS A 230 -29.91 15.16 9.92
N TRP A 231 -30.66 14.39 9.13
CA TRP A 231 -30.81 12.94 9.27
C TRP A 231 -29.55 12.14 8.90
N SER A 232 -28.68 12.64 8.03
CA SER A 232 -27.49 11.90 7.59
C SER A 232 -26.40 11.84 8.65
N LYS A 233 -26.43 12.71 9.67
CA LYS A 233 -25.43 12.75 10.74
C LYS A 233 -25.55 11.60 11.74
N VAL A 234 -26.74 11.01 11.89
CA VAL A 234 -27.03 9.95 12.87
C VAL A 234 -26.38 8.61 12.46
N TRP A 235 -26.12 8.41 11.18
CA TRP A 235 -25.64 7.14 10.61
C TRP A 235 -24.11 7.07 10.49
N ILE A 236 -23.39 8.03 11.07
CA ILE A 236 -21.93 8.14 11.00
C ILE A 236 -21.36 7.66 12.32
N GLN A 237 -20.87 6.42 12.34
CA GLN A 237 -20.16 5.85 13.47
C GLN A 237 -18.95 5.08 12.96
N GLU A 238 -17.87 5.11 13.73
CA GLU A 238 -16.65 4.35 13.48
C GLU A 238 -16.36 3.46 14.69
N ILE A 239 -15.71 2.32 14.44
CA ILE A 239 -15.30 1.41 15.50
C ILE A 239 -13.86 1.73 15.91
N PHE A 240 -13.64 1.89 17.21
CA PHE A 240 -12.31 2.11 17.78
C PHE A 240 -12.00 1.03 18.84
N PRO A 241 -10.85 0.34 18.73
CA PRO A 241 -10.36 -0.50 19.83
C PRO A 241 -9.81 0.39 20.94
N ILE A 242 -10.32 0.23 22.16
CA ILE A 242 -9.85 0.95 23.36
C ILE A 242 -9.67 -0.07 24.48
N ILE A 243 -8.55 0.02 25.19
CA ILE A 243 -8.31 -0.77 26.40
C ILE A 243 -9.09 -0.11 27.54
N PHE A 244 -9.95 -0.87 28.21
CA PHE A 244 -10.68 -0.36 29.37
C PHE A 244 -9.74 -0.04 30.54
N SER A 245 -10.05 1.03 31.26
CA SER A 245 -9.32 1.38 32.48
C SER A 245 -9.50 0.32 33.58
N GLU A 246 -8.55 0.24 34.51
CA GLU A 246 -8.58 -0.66 35.68
C GLU A 246 -9.87 -0.58 36.51
N ARG A 247 -10.59 0.56 36.46
CA ARG A 247 -11.90 0.75 37.10
C ARG A 247 -12.93 -0.31 36.72
N PHE A 248 -12.83 -0.91 35.53
CA PHE A 248 -13.79 -1.88 35.02
C PHE A 248 -13.31 -3.34 35.12
N GLN A 249 -12.15 -3.59 35.74
CA GLN A 249 -11.45 -4.89 35.70
C GLN A 249 -12.24 -6.06 36.33
N PHE A 250 -13.19 -5.78 37.23
CA PHE A 250 -14.00 -6.79 37.91
C PHE A 250 -15.51 -6.60 37.72
N GLU A 251 -15.90 -5.62 36.89
CA GLU A 251 -17.29 -5.33 36.57
C GLU A 251 -17.76 -6.25 35.44
N LYS A 252 -19.05 -6.62 35.42
CA LYS A 252 -19.58 -7.41 34.31
C LYS A 252 -19.68 -6.54 33.06
N TYR A 253 -19.45 -7.12 31.88
CA TYR A 253 -19.57 -6.40 30.61
C TYR A 253 -20.91 -5.67 30.45
N GLU A 254 -22.02 -6.28 30.88
CA GLU A 254 -23.35 -5.65 30.83
C GLU A 254 -23.43 -4.37 31.68
N GLU A 255 -22.78 -4.35 32.83
CA GLU A 255 -22.75 -3.18 33.72
C GLU A 255 -21.84 -2.09 33.15
N VAL A 256 -20.72 -2.49 32.54
CA VAL A 256 -19.80 -1.57 31.85
C VAL A 256 -20.46 -0.94 30.62
N ALA A 257 -21.18 -1.72 29.81
CA ALA A 257 -21.80 -1.25 28.56
C ALA A 257 -23.03 -0.35 28.76
N ARG A 258 -23.62 -0.34 29.96
CA ARG A 258 -24.74 0.53 30.33
C ARG A 258 -24.33 1.93 30.79
N ASN A 259 -23.09 2.07 31.27
CA ASN A 259 -22.52 3.33 31.75
C ASN A 259 -21.99 4.19 30.60
#